data_AF-A0A368ZHS1-F1
#
_entry.id   AF-A0A368ZHS1-F1
#
_cell.length_a   1.000
_cell.length_b   1.000
_cell.length_c   1.000
_cell.angle_alpha   90.00
_cell.angle_beta   90.00
_cell.angle_gamma   90.00
#
_symmetry.space_group_name_H-M   'P 1'
#
loop_
_entity.id
_entity.type
_entity.pdbx_description
1 polymer ?
#
loop_
_entity_poly.entity_id
_entity_poly.type
_entity_poly.pdbx_seq_one_letter_code
_entity_poly.pdbx_strand_id
1 'polypeptide(L)'
;MIHIKPSTLLVIFSCFALFTCKNTKKTTPKKTETYNGTASVSQGPATVLTQNIYDCDRGRKAPIGTSTATGGSTWTVPAEVNFTDESFPMASDLFNPCTKIEFTSADEALFALDGSDIVEVDEDGELITAYVFADNYFEMYINGIPVGKDNVPFTQFNSNIVRFKVQKPFTIAMKLVDWEENSGLGSEANRGQAFHPGDGGMVAVFKDAAGEIIVTTNSEWKAQTFYTAPLSDLSCATEEGTLRLSSSCNTEDSNDGTSYYALHWKTPLNWQSSDFDDSQWPSATEYTNRTIGVDNKPAYTNFIDIFDHSKADAKFIWSTNVILDNEVLVRYTVN
;
A
#
# COMPACT_ATOMS: atom_id res chain seq x y z
N MET A 1 9.59 104.51 -27.16
CA MET A 1 8.57 103.66 -26.49
C MET A 1 8.12 102.61 -27.50
N ILE A 2 9.00 101.68 -27.89
CA ILE A 2 9.12 100.30 -27.39
C ILE A 2 7.76 99.56 -27.40
N HIS A 3 7.50 98.92 -28.54
CA HIS A 3 6.56 97.83 -28.72
C HIS A 3 7.06 96.58 -27.98
N ILE A 4 6.21 95.97 -27.14
CA ILE A 4 6.46 94.64 -26.56
C ILE A 4 5.39 93.70 -27.11
N LYS A 5 5.85 92.70 -27.89
CA LYS A 5 5.06 91.59 -28.43
C LYS A 5 4.70 90.60 -27.31
N PRO A 6 3.57 89.88 -27.40
CA PRO A 6 3.26 88.81 -26.47
C PRO A 6 4.12 87.57 -26.78
N SER A 7 4.79 87.08 -25.75
CA SER A 7 5.64 85.88 -25.76
C SER A 7 4.76 84.62 -25.71
N THR A 8 4.88 83.77 -26.73
CA THR A 8 4.29 82.43 -26.78
C THR A 8 5.02 81.53 -25.78
N LEU A 9 4.33 81.10 -24.71
CA LEU A 9 4.84 80.12 -23.75
C LEU A 9 4.64 78.71 -24.33
N LEU A 10 5.72 78.10 -24.83
CA LEU A 10 5.75 76.73 -25.32
C LEU A 10 5.84 75.77 -24.10
N VAL A 11 4.72 75.14 -23.72
CA VAL A 11 4.72 74.09 -22.69
C VAL A 11 5.17 72.79 -23.35
N ILE A 12 6.42 72.40 -23.10
CA ILE A 12 6.96 71.10 -23.50
C ILE A 12 6.43 70.06 -22.51
N PHE A 13 5.49 69.23 -22.96
CA PHE A 13 5.03 68.05 -22.23
C PHE A 13 6.09 66.95 -22.39
N SER A 14 7.03 66.87 -21.44
CA SER A 14 7.96 65.75 -21.35
C SER A 14 7.22 64.51 -20.86
N CYS A 15 6.83 63.66 -21.80
CA CYS A 15 6.27 62.34 -21.52
C CYS A 15 7.38 61.45 -20.95
N PHE A 16 7.54 61.42 -19.63
CA PHE A 16 8.36 60.42 -18.96
C PHE A 16 7.64 59.07 -19.05
N ALA A 17 8.00 58.27 -20.05
CA ALA A 17 7.65 56.86 -20.08
C ALA A 17 8.40 56.16 -18.93
N LEU A 18 7.70 55.92 -17.82
CA LEU A 18 8.13 54.97 -16.80
C LEU A 18 8.12 53.57 -17.42
N PHE A 19 9.25 53.16 -17.99
CA PHE A 19 9.53 51.76 -18.24
C PHE A 19 9.64 51.07 -16.89
N THR A 20 8.52 50.53 -16.42
CA THR A 20 8.52 49.54 -15.36
C THR A 20 9.25 48.31 -15.91
N CYS A 21 10.49 48.09 -15.45
CA CYS A 21 11.14 46.80 -15.58
C CYS A 21 10.25 45.76 -14.90
N LYS A 22 9.41 45.08 -15.69
CA LYS A 22 8.86 43.79 -15.28
C LYS A 22 10.07 42.89 -15.07
N ASN A 23 10.41 42.63 -13.81
CA ASN A 23 11.19 41.47 -13.44
C ASN A 23 10.36 40.23 -13.84
N THR A 24 10.46 39.84 -15.10
CA THR A 24 10.18 38.48 -15.53
C THR A 24 11.13 37.62 -14.74
N LYS A 25 10.65 37.04 -13.63
CA LYS A 25 11.23 35.81 -13.10
C LYS A 25 11.37 34.90 -14.31
N LYS A 26 12.62 34.59 -14.69
CA LYS A 26 12.89 33.46 -15.57
C LYS A 26 12.30 32.26 -14.86
N THR A 27 11.11 31.84 -15.27
CA THR A 27 10.66 30.48 -15.05
C THR A 27 11.67 29.64 -15.81
N THR A 28 12.66 29.11 -15.08
CA THR A 28 13.41 27.95 -15.55
C THR A 28 12.36 26.95 -16.03
N PRO A 29 12.41 26.47 -17.29
CA PRO A 29 11.48 25.43 -17.71
C PRO A 29 11.60 24.31 -16.69
N LYS A 30 10.48 23.95 -16.05
CA LYS A 30 10.42 22.82 -15.11
C LYS A 30 10.98 21.64 -15.90
N LYS A 31 12.18 21.20 -15.56
CA LYS A 31 12.81 20.04 -16.19
C LYS A 31 11.77 18.94 -16.04
N THR A 32 11.31 18.36 -17.15
CA THR A 32 10.41 17.21 -17.08
C THR A 32 11.17 16.14 -16.31
N GLU A 33 10.80 15.96 -15.04
CA GLU A 33 11.37 14.91 -14.21
C GLU A 33 11.02 13.60 -14.92
N THR A 34 12.05 12.92 -15.38
CA THR A 34 11.92 11.70 -16.17
C THR A 34 12.39 10.57 -15.29
N TYR A 35 11.48 9.67 -14.95
CA TYR A 35 11.83 8.40 -14.34
C TYR A 35 12.52 7.52 -15.39
N ASN A 36 13.64 6.92 -15.04
CA ASN A 36 14.45 6.12 -15.98
C ASN A 36 14.25 4.59 -15.81
N GLY A 37 13.42 4.17 -14.84
CA GLY A 37 13.09 2.75 -14.64
C GLY A 37 12.00 2.24 -15.58
N THR A 38 11.49 1.06 -15.28
CA THR A 38 10.51 0.34 -16.12
C THR A 38 9.05 0.69 -15.80
N ALA A 39 8.80 1.37 -14.67
CA ALA A 39 7.47 1.75 -14.23
C ALA A 39 6.75 2.69 -15.21
N SER A 40 5.42 2.57 -15.26
CA SER A 40 4.56 3.62 -15.79
C SER A 40 4.40 4.74 -14.76
N VAL A 41 4.60 5.99 -15.19
CA VAL A 41 4.54 7.16 -14.29
C VAL A 41 3.20 7.88 -14.43
N SER A 42 2.46 8.02 -13.33
CA SER A 42 1.33 8.96 -13.23
C SER A 42 1.68 10.16 -12.35
N GLN A 43 0.94 11.26 -12.50
CA GLN A 43 1.07 12.45 -11.67
C GLN A 43 -0.29 13.01 -11.30
N GLY A 44 -0.43 13.39 -10.03
CA GLY A 44 -1.65 13.99 -9.50
C GLY A 44 -2.75 12.97 -9.19
N PRO A 45 -3.91 13.46 -8.73
CA PRO A 45 -4.96 12.61 -8.20
C PRO A 45 -5.58 11.72 -9.27
N ALA A 46 -5.90 10.49 -8.89
CA ALA A 46 -6.69 9.57 -9.70
C ALA A 46 -8.16 9.99 -9.78
N THR A 47 -8.87 9.47 -10.78
CA THR A 47 -10.33 9.57 -10.84
C THR A 47 -10.92 8.52 -9.89
N VAL A 48 -11.53 8.96 -8.79
CA VAL A 48 -12.19 8.04 -7.85
C VAL A 48 -13.44 7.44 -8.49
N LEU A 49 -13.47 6.11 -8.61
CA LEU A 49 -14.60 5.35 -9.14
C LEU A 49 -15.54 4.90 -8.03
N THR A 50 -14.97 4.42 -6.93
CA THR A 50 -15.68 4.04 -5.72
C THR A 50 -15.16 4.86 -4.56
N GLN A 51 -16.03 5.62 -3.91
CA GLN A 51 -15.65 6.52 -2.81
C GLN A 51 -15.28 5.76 -1.52
N ASN A 52 -15.91 4.62 -1.31
CA ASN A 52 -15.64 3.74 -0.18
C ASN A 52 -16.12 2.33 -0.54
N ILE A 53 -15.24 1.34 -0.57
CA ILE A 53 -15.63 -0.05 -0.88
C ILE A 53 -16.18 -0.81 0.33
N TYR A 54 -15.98 -0.29 1.54
CA TYR A 54 -16.40 -0.94 2.78
C TYR A 54 -16.79 0.08 3.85
N ASP A 55 -17.99 -0.06 4.41
CA ASP A 55 -18.47 0.82 5.47
C ASP A 55 -18.16 0.23 6.85
N CYS A 56 -17.44 0.99 7.68
CA CYS A 56 -17.09 0.63 9.05
C CYS A 56 -17.20 1.84 9.97
N ASP A 57 -17.85 1.67 11.13
CA ASP A 57 -17.93 2.72 12.14
C ASP A 57 -16.53 3.14 12.60
N ARG A 58 -16.25 4.45 12.52
CA ARG A 58 -14.93 5.06 12.78
C ARG A 58 -13.79 4.50 11.92
N GLY A 59 -14.12 3.76 10.87
CA GLY A 59 -13.19 3.36 9.82
C GLY A 59 -12.93 4.51 8.85
N ARG A 60 -11.76 4.47 8.21
CA ARG A 60 -11.42 5.37 7.12
C ARG A 60 -12.08 4.91 5.83
N LYS A 61 -12.25 5.85 4.91
CA LYS A 61 -12.78 5.52 3.59
C LYS A 61 -11.70 4.79 2.80
N ALA A 62 -12.08 3.69 2.19
CA ALA A 62 -11.25 2.92 1.28
C ALA A 62 -11.67 3.18 -0.17
N PRO A 63 -11.22 4.28 -0.80
CA PRO A 63 -11.57 4.56 -2.18
C PRO A 63 -10.84 3.61 -3.14
N ILE A 64 -11.45 3.39 -4.31
CA ILE A 64 -10.81 2.80 -5.48
C ILE A 64 -10.91 3.79 -6.62
N GLY A 65 -9.79 4.08 -7.27
CA GLY A 65 -9.70 5.02 -8.38
C GLY A 65 -9.03 4.44 -9.61
N THR A 66 -8.99 5.26 -10.66
CA THR A 66 -8.22 5.00 -11.88
C THR A 66 -7.27 6.15 -12.16
N SER A 67 -5.98 5.85 -12.21
CA SER A 67 -4.93 6.77 -12.62
C SER A 67 -4.55 6.53 -14.08
N THR A 68 -4.20 7.59 -14.81
CA THR A 68 -3.69 7.51 -16.17
C THR A 68 -2.22 7.92 -16.18
N ALA A 69 -1.34 7.00 -16.56
CA ALA A 69 0.08 7.27 -16.68
C ALA A 69 0.38 8.14 -17.91
N THR A 70 1.56 8.75 -17.93
CA THR A 70 2.04 9.63 -19.02
C THR A 70 2.11 8.89 -20.37
N GLY A 71 2.32 7.57 -20.35
CA GLY A 71 2.27 6.69 -21.53
C GLY A 71 0.86 6.30 -22.01
N GLY A 72 -0.20 6.73 -21.32
CA GLY A 72 -1.60 6.45 -21.65
C GLY A 72 -2.18 5.16 -21.06
N SER A 73 -1.38 4.34 -20.39
CA SER A 73 -1.88 3.17 -19.64
C SER A 73 -2.68 3.60 -18.42
N THR A 74 -3.77 2.87 -18.13
CA THR A 74 -4.64 3.09 -16.96
C THR A 74 -4.34 2.08 -15.86
N TRP A 75 -4.42 2.54 -14.60
CA TRP A 75 -4.08 1.74 -13.42
C TRP A 75 -5.16 1.91 -12.35
N THR A 76 -5.62 0.81 -11.76
CA THR A 76 -6.46 0.82 -10.57
C THR A 76 -5.61 1.15 -9.36
N VAL A 77 -6.06 2.07 -8.52
CA VAL A 77 -5.32 2.52 -7.33
C VAL A 77 -6.19 2.46 -6.06
N PRO A 78 -5.64 2.04 -4.90
CA PRO A 78 -4.24 1.64 -4.70
C PRO A 78 -3.86 0.32 -5.38
N ALA A 79 -4.81 -0.59 -5.60
CA ALA A 79 -4.58 -1.83 -6.35
C ALA A 79 -5.88 -2.39 -6.94
N GLU A 80 -5.75 -3.26 -7.95
CA GLU A 80 -6.83 -4.17 -8.34
C GLU A 80 -6.95 -5.30 -7.30
N VAL A 81 -8.09 -5.37 -6.61
CA VAL A 81 -8.35 -6.31 -5.51
C VAL A 81 -9.66 -7.07 -5.72
N ASN A 82 -9.77 -8.21 -5.06
CA ASN A 82 -10.90 -9.12 -5.05
C ASN A 82 -11.86 -8.86 -3.89
N PHE A 83 -11.79 -7.72 -3.20
CA PHE A 83 -12.60 -7.43 -2.00
C PHE A 83 -14.09 -7.71 -2.20
N THR A 84 -14.66 -7.27 -3.34
CA THR A 84 -16.07 -7.47 -3.69
C THR A 84 -16.36 -8.75 -4.47
N ASP A 85 -15.34 -9.57 -4.78
CA ASP A 85 -15.54 -10.86 -5.46
C ASP A 85 -16.04 -11.91 -4.46
N GLU A 86 -17.29 -12.32 -4.61
CA GLU A 86 -17.93 -13.33 -3.75
C GLU A 86 -17.32 -14.73 -3.91
N SER A 87 -16.61 -15.00 -5.00
CA SER A 87 -15.90 -16.26 -5.21
C SER A 87 -14.58 -16.36 -4.43
N PHE A 88 -14.07 -15.22 -3.97
CA PHE A 88 -12.92 -15.16 -3.08
C PHE A 88 -13.41 -15.23 -1.62
N PRO A 89 -13.02 -16.26 -0.83
CA PRO A 89 -13.45 -16.40 0.56
C PRO A 89 -13.00 -15.23 1.43
N MET A 90 -13.90 -14.68 2.26
CA MET A 90 -13.49 -13.79 3.35
C MET A 90 -12.83 -14.60 4.45
N ALA A 91 -11.74 -14.07 5.03
CA ALA A 91 -11.12 -14.65 6.20
C ALA A 91 -12.02 -14.51 7.44
N SER A 92 -11.90 -15.45 8.36
CA SER A 92 -12.60 -15.40 9.64
C SER A 92 -12.00 -14.33 10.56
N ASP A 93 -12.82 -13.78 11.45
CA ASP A 93 -12.38 -12.78 12.42
C ASP A 93 -11.57 -13.42 13.55
N LEU A 94 -10.32 -12.99 13.72
CA LEU A 94 -9.60 -13.13 15.00
C LEU A 94 -9.96 -11.95 15.91
N PHE A 95 -9.94 -10.73 15.35
CA PHE A 95 -10.42 -9.52 15.99
C PHE A 95 -10.87 -8.53 14.92
N ASN A 96 -12.09 -8.05 15.02
CA ASN A 96 -12.69 -7.14 14.06
C ASN A 96 -13.70 -6.18 14.72
N PRO A 97 -13.32 -4.91 14.91
CA PRO A 97 -14.19 -3.90 15.49
C PRO A 97 -15.28 -3.41 14.53
N CYS A 98 -15.18 -3.69 13.22
CA CYS A 98 -16.19 -3.35 12.24
C CYS A 98 -17.41 -4.31 12.35
N THR A 99 -17.17 -5.60 12.60
CA THR A 99 -18.22 -6.61 12.82
C THR A 99 -18.58 -6.82 14.30
N LYS A 100 -17.82 -6.21 15.22
CA LYS A 100 -17.95 -6.37 16.69
C LYS A 100 -17.59 -7.78 17.18
N ILE A 101 -16.81 -8.51 16.39
CA ILE A 101 -16.22 -9.79 16.79
C ILE A 101 -14.82 -9.50 17.32
N GLU A 102 -14.71 -9.26 18.62
CA GLU A 102 -13.49 -8.76 19.27
C GLU A 102 -12.95 -9.80 20.27
N PHE A 103 -12.54 -10.99 19.77
CA PHE A 103 -12.02 -12.05 20.64
C PHE A 103 -10.75 -11.59 21.38
N THR A 104 -10.51 -12.23 22.52
CA THR A 104 -9.37 -11.88 23.39
C THR A 104 -8.25 -12.91 23.36
N SER A 105 -8.45 -14.03 22.67
CA SER A 105 -7.46 -15.09 22.46
C SER A 105 -7.73 -15.87 21.17
N ALA A 106 -6.69 -16.47 20.60
CA ALA A 106 -6.81 -17.31 19.41
C ALA A 106 -7.66 -18.57 19.63
N ASP A 107 -7.62 -19.14 20.84
CA ASP A 107 -8.41 -20.33 21.20
C ASP A 107 -9.92 -20.02 21.22
N GLU A 108 -10.30 -18.86 21.76
CA GLU A 108 -11.69 -18.39 21.77
C GLU A 108 -12.21 -18.21 20.33
N ALA A 109 -11.40 -17.56 19.48
CA ALA A 109 -11.75 -17.33 18.09
C ALA A 109 -11.90 -18.65 17.32
N LEU A 110 -10.96 -19.59 17.47
CA LEU A 110 -11.05 -20.90 16.84
C LEU A 110 -12.26 -21.72 17.30
N PHE A 111 -12.59 -21.66 18.59
CA PHE A 111 -13.75 -22.37 19.15
C PHE A 111 -15.08 -21.86 18.57
N ALA A 112 -15.13 -20.60 18.15
CA ALA A 112 -16.31 -20.00 17.53
C ALA A 112 -16.55 -20.47 16.08
N LEU A 113 -15.55 -21.06 15.42
CA LEU A 113 -15.64 -21.51 14.03
C LEU A 113 -16.21 -22.92 13.92
N ASP A 114 -17.16 -23.13 13.02
CA ASP A 114 -17.83 -24.41 12.81
C ASP A 114 -17.20 -25.28 11.69
N GLY A 115 -16.20 -24.74 10.98
CA GLY A 115 -15.52 -25.42 9.88
C GLY A 115 -15.97 -25.00 8.48
N SER A 116 -17.02 -24.19 8.36
CA SER A 116 -17.52 -23.70 7.06
C SER A 116 -16.56 -22.75 6.33
N ASP A 117 -15.60 -22.17 7.06
CA ASP A 117 -14.52 -21.32 6.56
C ASP A 117 -13.32 -22.11 6.00
N ILE A 118 -13.28 -23.44 6.17
CA ILE A 118 -12.16 -24.26 5.71
C ILE A 118 -12.21 -24.43 4.19
N VAL A 119 -11.17 -23.94 3.50
CA VAL A 119 -11.01 -24.13 2.05
C VAL A 119 -10.21 -25.40 1.76
N GLU A 120 -10.80 -26.33 1.00
CA GLU A 120 -10.11 -27.55 0.57
C GLU A 120 -9.31 -27.29 -0.71
N VAL A 121 -7.99 -27.09 -0.57
CA VAL A 121 -7.06 -27.03 -1.72
C VAL A 121 -6.75 -28.44 -2.20
N ASP A 122 -6.46 -29.34 -1.25
CA ASP A 122 -6.32 -30.77 -1.48
C ASP A 122 -7.25 -31.54 -0.53
N GLU A 123 -8.10 -32.44 -1.06
CA GLU A 123 -9.09 -33.20 -0.29
C GLU A 123 -8.46 -34.00 0.87
N ASP A 124 -7.30 -34.61 0.63
CA ASP A 124 -6.52 -35.37 1.62
C ASP A 124 -5.42 -34.53 2.31
N GLY A 125 -5.48 -33.20 2.16
CA GLY A 125 -4.52 -32.27 2.74
C GLY A 125 -4.61 -32.14 4.27
N GLU A 126 -3.51 -31.76 4.88
CA GLU A 126 -3.46 -31.42 6.31
C GLU A 126 -4.14 -30.06 6.52
N LEU A 127 -4.90 -29.92 7.62
CA LEU A 127 -5.49 -28.65 8.03
C LEU A 127 -4.39 -27.71 8.51
N ILE A 128 -4.25 -26.57 7.84
CA ILE A 128 -3.40 -25.46 8.24
C ILE A 128 -4.28 -24.30 8.70
N THR A 129 -3.89 -23.69 9.82
CA THR A 129 -4.50 -22.47 10.35
C THR A 129 -3.49 -21.33 10.27
N ALA A 130 -3.78 -20.31 9.47
CA ALA A 130 -3.01 -19.09 9.40
C ALA A 130 -3.67 -17.99 10.24
N TYR A 131 -2.87 -17.30 11.03
CA TYR A 131 -3.23 -16.05 11.69
C TYR A 131 -2.52 -14.91 10.97
N VAL A 132 -3.26 -13.87 10.62
CA VAL A 132 -2.74 -12.76 9.83
C VAL A 132 -3.14 -11.43 10.46
N PHE A 133 -2.20 -10.51 10.53
CA PHE A 133 -2.45 -9.10 10.78
C PHE A 133 -1.81 -8.30 9.63
N ALA A 134 -2.58 -7.40 9.02
CA ALA A 134 -2.13 -6.55 7.92
C ALA A 134 -2.36 -5.08 8.23
N ASP A 135 -1.40 -4.26 7.82
CA ASP A 135 -1.49 -2.82 7.67
C ASP A 135 -1.42 -2.56 6.15
N ASN A 136 -2.52 -2.48 5.41
CA ASN A 136 -3.91 -2.61 5.84
C ASN A 136 -4.62 -3.88 5.35
N TYR A 137 -4.29 -4.38 4.16
CA TYR A 137 -5.12 -5.38 3.48
C TYR A 137 -4.30 -6.54 2.92
N PHE A 138 -4.89 -7.74 2.91
CA PHE A 138 -4.32 -8.90 2.24
C PHE A 138 -5.33 -9.73 1.44
N GLU A 139 -4.83 -10.44 0.44
CA GLU A 139 -5.48 -11.59 -0.21
C GLU A 139 -4.52 -12.77 -0.21
N MET A 140 -4.94 -13.93 0.28
CA MET A 140 -4.12 -15.13 0.38
C MET A 140 -4.57 -16.20 -0.60
N TYR A 141 -3.57 -16.79 -1.27
CA TYR A 141 -3.70 -17.91 -2.17
C TYR A 141 -2.78 -19.04 -1.73
N ILE A 142 -3.23 -20.28 -1.91
CA ILE A 142 -2.43 -21.49 -1.72
C ILE A 142 -2.43 -22.27 -3.02
N ASN A 143 -1.25 -22.47 -3.62
CA ASN A 143 -1.11 -23.07 -4.96
C ASN A 143 -2.01 -22.41 -6.03
N GLY A 144 -2.24 -21.11 -5.91
CA GLY A 144 -3.12 -20.34 -6.80
C GLY A 144 -4.61 -20.40 -6.48
N ILE A 145 -5.04 -21.19 -5.50
CA ILE A 145 -6.43 -21.24 -5.02
C ILE A 145 -6.65 -20.13 -3.98
N PRO A 146 -7.66 -19.26 -4.13
CA PRO A 146 -7.98 -18.25 -3.12
C PRO A 146 -8.48 -18.92 -1.84
N VAL A 147 -7.84 -18.65 -0.71
CA VAL A 147 -8.19 -19.28 0.58
C VAL A 147 -8.74 -18.30 1.62
N GLY A 148 -8.45 -17.01 1.49
CA GLY A 148 -8.93 -16.00 2.42
C GLY A 148 -8.41 -14.62 2.08
N LYS A 149 -9.27 -13.62 2.14
CA LYS A 149 -8.90 -12.20 2.05
C LYS A 149 -9.33 -11.47 3.31
N ASP A 150 -8.66 -10.38 3.59
CA ASP A 150 -9.02 -9.50 4.69
C ASP A 150 -10.46 -8.99 4.52
N ASN A 151 -11.15 -8.79 5.64
CA ASN A 151 -12.51 -8.30 5.69
C ASN A 151 -12.61 -6.79 5.97
N VAL A 152 -11.48 -6.12 6.23
CA VAL A 152 -11.39 -4.66 6.31
C VAL A 152 -10.28 -4.15 5.40
N PRO A 153 -10.58 -3.32 4.37
CA PRO A 153 -9.57 -2.88 3.41
C PRO A 153 -8.60 -1.82 3.94
N PHE A 154 -9.02 -0.99 4.89
CA PHE A 154 -8.21 0.12 5.36
C PHE A 154 -8.17 0.18 6.89
N THR A 155 -9.23 0.71 7.51
CA THR A 155 -9.37 0.74 8.96
C THR A 155 -10.84 0.61 9.33
N GLN A 156 -11.18 0.17 10.54
CA GLN A 156 -10.28 -0.09 11.67
C GLN A 156 -9.40 -1.34 11.50
N PHE A 157 -8.22 -1.32 12.12
CA PHE A 157 -7.32 -2.47 12.15
C PHE A 157 -8.00 -3.70 12.75
N ASN A 158 -7.81 -4.83 12.09
CA ASN A 158 -8.35 -6.14 12.41
C ASN A 158 -7.24 -7.19 12.30
N SER A 159 -7.57 -8.42 12.67
CA SER A 159 -6.73 -9.59 12.44
C SER A 159 -7.61 -10.78 12.13
N ASN A 160 -7.06 -11.75 11.42
CA ASN A 160 -7.83 -12.76 10.72
C ASN A 160 -7.30 -14.17 10.98
N ILE A 161 -8.22 -15.13 10.79
CA ILE A 161 -7.94 -16.56 10.71
C ILE A 161 -8.27 -17.03 9.30
N VAL A 162 -7.34 -17.72 8.66
CA VAL A 162 -7.55 -18.40 7.37
C VAL A 162 -7.26 -19.89 7.58
N ARG A 163 -8.23 -20.75 7.24
CA ARG A 163 -8.08 -22.21 7.40
C ARG A 163 -8.21 -22.91 6.06
N PHE A 164 -7.28 -23.81 5.77
CA PHE A 164 -7.29 -24.55 4.51
C PHE A 164 -6.66 -25.94 4.67
N LYS A 165 -7.04 -26.86 3.79
CA LYS A 165 -6.44 -28.20 3.70
C LYS A 165 -5.53 -28.28 2.48
N VAL A 166 -4.27 -28.65 2.67
CA VAL A 166 -3.27 -28.73 1.59
C VAL A 166 -2.23 -29.82 1.84
N GLN A 167 -1.63 -30.36 0.79
CA GLN A 167 -0.47 -31.25 0.86
C GLN A 167 0.85 -30.48 0.68
N LYS A 168 1.91 -30.94 1.34
CA LYS A 168 3.26 -30.42 1.09
C LYS A 168 3.90 -31.08 -0.14
N PRO A 169 4.73 -30.35 -0.91
CA PRO A 169 5.01 -28.92 -0.75
C PRO A 169 3.84 -28.05 -1.27
N PHE A 170 3.69 -26.86 -0.71
CA PHE A 170 2.74 -25.87 -1.21
C PHE A 170 3.31 -24.45 -1.17
N THR A 171 2.81 -23.59 -2.04
CA THR A 171 3.18 -22.18 -2.09
C THR A 171 2.09 -21.33 -1.47
N ILE A 172 2.49 -20.48 -0.54
CA ILE A 172 1.69 -19.37 -0.03
C ILE A 172 2.03 -18.15 -0.87
N ALA A 173 1.01 -17.51 -1.44
CA ALA A 173 1.15 -16.26 -2.18
C ALA A 173 0.15 -15.25 -1.63
N MET A 174 0.59 -14.02 -1.36
CA MET A 174 -0.28 -12.98 -0.84
C MET A 174 -0.11 -11.67 -1.60
N LYS A 175 -1.23 -11.03 -1.91
CA LYS A 175 -1.28 -9.63 -2.36
C LYS A 175 -1.52 -8.79 -1.13
N LEU A 176 -0.71 -7.77 -0.95
CA LEU A 176 -0.75 -6.86 0.18
C LEU A 176 -0.95 -5.44 -0.33
N VAL A 177 -1.80 -4.67 0.36
CA VAL A 177 -2.09 -3.28 0.00
C VAL A 177 -2.01 -2.39 1.24
N ASP A 178 -1.18 -1.37 1.15
CA ASP A 178 -1.25 -0.18 2.02
C ASP A 178 -2.25 0.78 1.36
N TRP A 179 -3.33 1.08 2.08
CA TRP A 179 -4.48 1.73 1.47
C TRP A 179 -4.33 3.26 1.52
N GLU A 180 -4.75 3.93 0.45
CA GLU A 180 -4.67 5.39 0.34
C GLU A 180 -6.07 6.04 0.42
N GLU A 181 -6.21 7.17 1.13
CA GLU A 181 -7.44 7.99 1.07
C GLU A 181 -7.39 8.95 -0.12
N ASN A 182 -6.21 9.51 -0.38
CA ASN A 182 -5.96 10.40 -1.51
C ASN A 182 -5.61 9.55 -2.73
N SER A 183 -6.63 9.08 -3.45
CA SER A 183 -6.48 8.14 -4.56
C SER A 183 -5.47 8.61 -5.63
N GLY A 184 -4.52 7.74 -5.97
CA GLY A 184 -3.41 7.96 -6.89
C GLY A 184 -2.19 8.67 -6.29
N LEU A 185 -2.22 8.98 -4.98
CA LEU A 185 -1.22 9.79 -4.30
C LEU A 185 -0.58 9.10 -3.08
N GLY A 186 -0.84 7.81 -2.84
CA GLY A 186 -0.23 6.98 -1.78
C GLY A 186 -0.33 7.55 -0.37
N SER A 187 -1.32 8.40 -0.12
CA SER A 187 -1.34 9.20 1.09
C SER A 187 -2.73 9.34 1.69
N GLU A 188 -2.72 9.77 2.93
CA GLU A 188 -3.87 9.78 3.81
C GLU A 188 -3.85 11.01 4.72
N ALA A 189 -4.99 11.37 5.31
CA ALA A 189 -5.04 12.48 6.26
C ALA A 189 -4.59 12.02 7.65
N ASN A 190 -3.47 12.51 8.18
CA ASN A 190 -3.01 12.10 9.50
C ASN A 190 -2.40 13.28 10.28
N ARG A 191 -2.58 13.29 11.60
CA ARG A 191 -1.97 14.28 12.53
C ARG A 191 -2.07 15.75 12.10
N GLY A 192 -3.16 16.12 11.43
CA GLY A 192 -3.42 17.49 10.95
C GLY A 192 -2.78 17.84 9.60
N GLN A 193 -2.21 16.87 8.91
CA GLN A 193 -1.66 16.98 7.55
C GLN A 193 -2.59 16.29 6.57
N ALA A 194 -2.77 16.89 5.39
CA ALA A 194 -3.68 16.38 4.38
C ALA A 194 -3.09 15.22 3.55
N PHE A 195 -1.76 15.15 3.45
CA PHE A 195 -1.02 14.15 2.69
C PHE A 195 0.12 13.58 3.55
N HIS A 196 -0.22 12.60 4.37
CA HIS A 196 0.71 11.75 5.09
C HIS A 196 0.94 10.46 4.28
N PRO A 197 2.18 10.08 3.95
CA PRO A 197 2.47 8.74 3.46
C PRO A 197 2.16 7.73 4.57
N GLY A 198 1.24 6.79 4.31
CA GLY A 198 0.93 5.70 5.22
C GLY A 198 2.10 4.73 5.35
N ASP A 199 2.00 3.77 6.27
CA ASP A 199 2.90 2.64 6.31
C ASP A 199 2.12 1.34 6.21
N GLY A 200 2.63 0.44 5.37
CA GLY A 200 2.10 -0.90 5.24
C GLY A 200 2.69 -1.89 6.25
N GLY A 201 2.61 -3.17 5.94
CA GLY A 201 3.27 -4.25 6.67
C GLY A 201 2.33 -5.40 6.96
N MET A 202 2.85 -6.63 6.90
CA MET A 202 2.06 -7.83 7.20
C MET A 202 2.86 -8.80 8.05
N VAL A 203 2.20 -9.39 9.04
CA VAL A 203 2.75 -10.47 9.87
C VAL A 203 1.79 -11.66 9.84
N ALA A 204 2.33 -12.87 9.68
CA ALA A 204 1.54 -14.08 9.69
C ALA A 204 2.24 -15.27 10.35
N VAL A 205 1.44 -16.13 10.97
CA VAL A 205 1.85 -17.38 11.61
C VAL A 205 0.97 -18.50 11.09
N PHE A 206 1.58 -19.58 10.61
CA PHE A 206 0.88 -20.75 10.11
C PHE A 206 1.14 -21.92 11.06
N LYS A 207 0.06 -22.54 11.53
CA LYS A 207 0.07 -23.71 12.40
C LYS A 207 -0.54 -24.92 11.71
N ASP A 208 0.00 -26.10 11.99
CA ASP A 208 -0.57 -27.37 11.54
C ASP A 208 -1.77 -27.79 12.41
N ALA A 209 -2.34 -28.97 12.13
CA ALA A 209 -3.49 -29.51 12.85
C ALA A 209 -3.18 -29.86 14.32
N ALA A 210 -1.91 -30.03 14.68
CA ALA A 210 -1.47 -30.25 16.06
C ALA A 210 -1.25 -28.93 16.83
N GLY A 211 -1.32 -27.78 16.13
CA GLY A 211 -1.07 -26.46 16.69
C GLY A 211 0.41 -26.06 16.70
N GLU A 212 1.28 -26.82 16.02
CA GLU A 212 2.70 -26.50 15.90
C GLU A 212 2.92 -25.46 14.80
N ILE A 213 3.80 -24.49 15.07
CA ILE A 213 4.14 -23.44 14.09
C ILE A 213 5.00 -24.07 12.99
N ILE A 214 4.52 -24.02 11.75
CA ILE A 214 5.22 -24.54 10.58
C ILE A 214 5.85 -23.45 9.71
N VAL A 215 5.31 -22.22 9.75
CA VAL A 215 5.81 -21.05 9.02
C VAL A 215 5.54 -19.79 9.82
N THR A 216 6.49 -18.88 9.82
CA THR A 216 6.28 -17.48 10.21
C THR A 216 6.77 -16.56 9.10
N THR A 217 6.22 -15.35 9.03
CA THR A 217 6.75 -14.31 8.14
C THR A 217 8.14 -13.87 8.61
N ASN A 218 9.08 -13.80 7.67
CA ASN A 218 10.47 -13.39 7.87
C ASN A 218 11.15 -13.10 6.50
N SER A 219 12.44 -12.80 6.51
CA SER A 219 13.24 -12.48 5.31
C SER A 219 13.47 -13.64 4.32
N GLU A 220 13.05 -14.86 4.63
CA GLU A 220 13.04 -15.98 3.67
C GLU A 220 11.90 -15.88 2.65
N TRP A 221 10.87 -15.08 2.94
CA TRP A 221 9.81 -14.79 2.00
C TRP A 221 10.35 -13.95 0.83
N LYS A 222 9.72 -14.09 -0.34
CA LYS A 222 9.89 -13.16 -1.46
C LYS A 222 8.93 -11.98 -1.31
N ALA A 223 9.32 -10.78 -1.70
CA ALA A 223 8.46 -9.60 -1.73
C ALA A 223 8.80 -8.67 -2.90
N GLN A 224 7.82 -8.31 -3.72
CA GLN A 224 8.01 -7.39 -4.84
C GLN A 224 6.92 -6.31 -4.84
N THR A 225 7.33 -5.03 -4.84
CA THR A 225 6.42 -3.86 -4.96
C THR A 225 5.92 -3.68 -6.38
N PHE A 226 4.67 -3.29 -6.60
CA PHE A 226 4.02 -3.04 -7.89
C PHE A 226 3.36 -1.65 -8.00
N TYR A 227 3.27 -0.93 -6.88
CA TYR A 227 2.79 0.45 -6.84
C TYR A 227 3.59 1.22 -5.79
N THR A 228 4.27 2.30 -6.19
CA THR A 228 5.04 3.15 -5.28
C THR A 228 4.54 4.60 -5.34
N ALA A 229 4.11 5.15 -4.21
CA ALA A 229 3.58 6.51 -4.06
C ALA A 229 3.57 6.93 -2.56
N PRO A 230 3.49 8.23 -2.23
CA PRO A 230 3.72 9.39 -3.08
C PRO A 230 5.21 9.61 -3.38
N LEU A 231 5.49 10.12 -4.57
CA LEU A 231 6.83 10.62 -4.90
C LEU A 231 6.76 12.12 -5.20
N SER A 232 7.47 12.94 -4.42
CA SER A 232 7.57 14.38 -4.70
C SER A 232 8.59 14.72 -5.79
N ASP A 233 9.55 13.82 -6.04
CA ASP A 233 10.57 13.90 -7.08
C ASP A 233 10.83 12.49 -7.62
N LEU A 234 10.77 12.28 -8.94
CA LEU A 234 11.04 10.98 -9.55
C LEU A 234 12.51 10.56 -9.49
N SER A 235 13.44 11.51 -9.29
CA SER A 235 14.87 11.24 -9.29
C SER A 235 15.34 10.48 -8.03
N CYS A 236 14.51 10.44 -6.98
CA CYS A 236 14.79 9.69 -5.76
C CYS A 236 14.57 8.18 -5.91
N ALA A 237 13.83 7.75 -6.93
CA ALA A 237 13.48 6.36 -7.15
C ALA A 237 14.35 5.76 -8.27
N THR A 238 14.80 4.52 -8.08
CA THR A 238 15.68 3.82 -9.03
C THR A 238 15.33 2.34 -9.12
N GLU A 239 15.82 1.66 -10.16
CA GLU A 239 15.75 0.20 -10.28
C GLU A 239 17.17 -0.37 -10.38
N GLU A 240 17.45 -1.43 -9.62
CA GLU A 240 18.71 -2.20 -9.70
C GLU A 240 18.39 -3.68 -9.90
N GLY A 241 18.50 -4.16 -11.14
CA GLY A 241 17.99 -5.48 -11.50
C GLY A 241 16.47 -5.54 -11.31
N THR A 242 16.00 -6.40 -10.40
CA THR A 242 14.58 -6.51 -10.02
C THR A 242 14.19 -5.67 -8.79
N LEU A 243 15.17 -5.07 -8.11
CA LEU A 243 14.91 -4.17 -6.99
C LEU A 243 14.30 -2.86 -7.49
N ARG A 244 13.20 -2.45 -6.88
CA ARG A 244 12.51 -1.18 -7.11
C ARG A 244 12.73 -0.33 -5.86
N LEU A 245 13.66 0.60 -5.93
CA LEU A 245 14.22 1.28 -4.76
C LEU A 245 13.66 2.69 -4.63
N SER A 246 13.16 3.01 -3.43
CA SER A 246 12.61 4.32 -3.06
C SER A 246 13.15 4.83 -1.71
N SER A 247 14.24 4.24 -1.19
CA SER A 247 14.80 4.59 0.12
C SER A 247 15.38 6.01 0.21
N SER A 248 15.75 6.61 -0.93
CA SER A 248 16.16 8.02 -1.02
C SER A 248 15.01 9.00 -1.21
N CYS A 249 13.77 8.50 -1.28
CA CYS A 249 12.59 9.34 -1.47
C CYS A 249 12.13 9.99 -0.17
N ASN A 250 11.52 11.16 -0.32
CA ASN A 250 10.95 11.89 0.80
C ASN A 250 9.69 11.19 1.33
N THR A 251 9.64 10.95 2.64
CA THR A 251 8.50 10.36 3.37
C THR A 251 7.86 11.36 4.35
N GLU A 252 8.22 12.64 4.27
CA GLU A 252 7.67 13.67 5.15
C GLU A 252 6.24 14.06 4.79
N ASP A 253 5.49 14.48 5.80
CA ASP A 253 4.13 14.99 5.65
C ASP A 253 4.05 16.22 4.73
N SER A 254 2.92 16.37 4.05
CA SER A 254 2.62 17.55 3.24
C SER A 254 1.17 18.03 3.40
N ASN A 255 0.97 19.33 3.16
CA ASN A 255 -0.36 19.92 2.99
C ASN A 255 -0.78 20.04 1.52
N ASP A 256 0.14 19.75 0.58
CA ASP A 256 -0.14 19.75 -0.85
C ASP A 256 0.69 18.66 -1.55
N GLY A 257 0.07 17.49 -1.68
CA GLY A 257 0.59 16.37 -2.47
C GLY A 257 -0.03 16.25 -3.86
N THR A 258 -0.83 17.24 -4.30
CA THR A 258 -1.66 17.12 -5.51
C THR A 258 -0.88 17.03 -6.82
N SER A 259 0.43 17.27 -6.78
CA SER A 259 1.34 17.16 -7.93
C SER A 259 2.37 16.03 -7.78
N TYR A 260 2.22 15.19 -6.76
CA TYR A 260 3.10 14.03 -6.56
C TYR A 260 2.88 12.97 -7.63
N TYR A 261 3.90 12.15 -7.81
CA TYR A 261 3.94 11.08 -8.78
C TYR A 261 3.70 9.73 -8.12
N ALA A 262 3.35 8.77 -8.97
CA ALA A 262 3.35 7.37 -8.62
C ALA A 262 4.00 6.54 -9.72
N LEU A 263 4.59 5.41 -9.32
CA LEU A 263 5.19 4.41 -10.17
C LEU A 263 4.32 3.16 -10.16
N HIS A 264 4.01 2.64 -11.35
CA HIS A 264 3.15 1.48 -11.53
C HIS A 264 3.85 0.40 -12.34
N TRP A 265 3.82 -0.83 -11.86
CA TRP A 265 4.27 -2.00 -12.60
C TRP A 265 3.16 -3.03 -12.69
N LYS A 266 3.09 -3.73 -13.82
CA LYS A 266 2.07 -4.76 -14.02
C LYS A 266 2.40 -5.97 -13.15
N THR A 267 1.42 -6.45 -12.39
CA THR A 267 1.52 -7.74 -11.70
C THR A 267 1.67 -8.87 -12.72
N PRO A 268 2.57 -9.85 -12.50
CA PRO A 268 2.74 -10.96 -13.43
C PRO A 268 1.47 -11.81 -13.48
N LEU A 269 1.16 -12.38 -14.64
CA LEU A 269 0.07 -13.36 -14.71
C LEU A 269 0.44 -14.61 -13.92
N ASN A 270 -0.55 -15.21 -13.26
CA ASN A 270 -0.39 -16.45 -12.48
C ASN A 270 0.67 -16.39 -11.38
N TRP A 271 1.04 -15.18 -10.91
CA TRP A 271 2.02 -14.97 -9.84
C TRP A 271 1.69 -15.70 -8.53
N GLN A 272 0.45 -16.12 -8.33
CA GLN A 272 -0.09 -16.83 -7.17
C GLN A 272 0.05 -18.35 -7.28
N SER A 273 0.35 -18.88 -8.46
CA SER A 273 0.45 -20.30 -8.73
C SER A 273 1.72 -20.92 -8.12
N SER A 274 1.70 -22.23 -7.87
CA SER A 274 2.85 -22.97 -7.35
C SER A 274 3.99 -23.14 -8.38
N ASP A 275 3.69 -23.02 -9.66
CA ASP A 275 4.66 -23.13 -10.76
C ASP A 275 5.28 -21.79 -11.21
N PHE A 276 4.87 -20.68 -10.57
CA PHE A 276 5.44 -19.36 -10.86
C PHE A 276 6.89 -19.26 -10.38
N ASP A 277 7.78 -18.86 -11.29
CA ASP A 277 9.20 -18.65 -11.01
C ASP A 277 9.42 -17.25 -10.37
N ASP A 278 9.57 -17.24 -9.05
CA ASP A 278 9.92 -16.06 -8.26
C ASP A 278 11.42 -15.99 -7.92
N SER A 279 12.28 -16.74 -8.62
CA SER A 279 13.72 -16.78 -8.34
C SER A 279 14.40 -15.41 -8.46
N GLN A 280 13.85 -14.53 -9.30
CA GLN A 280 14.33 -13.17 -9.49
C GLN A 280 13.69 -12.15 -8.54
N TRP A 281 12.68 -12.54 -7.74
CA TRP A 281 12.09 -11.64 -6.75
C TRP A 281 13.05 -11.44 -5.57
N PRO A 282 13.14 -10.21 -5.04
CA PRO A 282 13.94 -9.94 -3.87
C PRO A 282 13.31 -10.59 -2.63
N SER A 283 14.16 -10.85 -1.64
CA SER A 283 13.71 -11.25 -0.31
C SER A 283 12.91 -10.13 0.35
N ALA A 284 11.97 -10.51 1.20
CA ALA A 284 11.22 -9.57 2.02
C ALA A 284 12.13 -8.85 3.01
N THR A 285 11.80 -7.59 3.29
CA THR A 285 12.46 -6.82 4.34
C THR A 285 11.68 -7.01 5.64
N GLU A 286 12.39 -7.30 6.73
CA GLU A 286 11.80 -7.40 8.06
C GLU A 286 11.71 -6.02 8.71
N TYR A 287 10.55 -5.73 9.32
CA TYR A 287 10.28 -4.51 10.05
C TYR A 287 9.94 -4.81 11.51
N THR A 288 10.21 -3.84 12.39
CA THR A 288 9.94 -3.99 13.82
C THR A 288 8.52 -3.54 14.16
N ASN A 289 7.94 -4.06 15.25
CA ASN A 289 6.64 -3.62 15.78
C ASN A 289 6.58 -2.09 15.98
N ARG A 290 7.71 -1.50 16.39
CA ARG A 290 7.86 -0.06 16.54
C ARG A 290 7.81 0.69 15.20
N THR A 291 8.36 0.10 14.13
CA THR A 291 8.33 0.69 12.80
C THR A 291 6.90 0.73 12.26
N ILE A 292 6.14 -0.36 12.43
CA ILE A 292 4.74 -0.49 11.98
C ILE A 292 3.75 0.20 12.94
N GLY A 293 4.21 0.62 14.12
CA GLY A 293 3.39 1.33 15.10
C GLY A 293 2.22 0.51 15.66
N VAL A 294 2.43 -0.77 15.98
CA VAL A 294 1.34 -1.68 16.42
C VAL A 294 1.03 -1.67 17.92
N ASP A 295 1.82 -0.95 18.72
CA ASP A 295 1.74 -0.95 20.19
C ASP A 295 0.37 -0.51 20.77
N ASN A 296 -0.49 0.10 19.96
CA ASN A 296 -1.82 0.56 20.33
C ASN A 296 -2.95 -0.06 19.50
N LYS A 297 -2.68 -1.14 18.76
CA LYS A 297 -3.64 -1.82 17.87
C LYS A 297 -4.10 -3.14 18.54
N PRO A 298 -5.31 -3.21 19.15
CA PRO A 298 -5.80 -4.42 19.83
C PRO A 298 -5.82 -5.67 18.94
N ALA A 299 -6.07 -5.48 17.65
CA ALA A 299 -5.97 -6.53 16.62
C ALA A 299 -4.62 -7.26 16.61
N TYR A 300 -3.55 -6.60 17.05
CA TYR A 300 -2.22 -7.17 17.24
C TYR A 300 -1.94 -7.46 18.73
N THR A 301 -2.13 -6.46 19.61
CA THR A 301 -1.67 -6.53 21.00
C THR A 301 -2.41 -7.56 21.85
N ASN A 302 -3.63 -7.94 21.47
CA ASN A 302 -4.37 -9.02 22.15
C ASN A 302 -3.79 -10.41 21.84
N PHE A 303 -2.98 -10.53 20.78
CA PHE A 303 -2.49 -11.80 20.25
C PHE A 303 -0.96 -11.81 20.12
N ILE A 304 -0.26 -11.15 21.05
CA ILE A 304 1.21 -11.18 21.10
C ILE A 304 1.77 -12.59 21.30
N ASP A 305 1.00 -13.50 21.89
CA ASP A 305 1.33 -14.93 21.99
C ASP A 305 1.29 -15.64 20.64
N ILE A 306 0.60 -15.07 19.65
CA ILE A 306 0.62 -15.52 18.26
C ILE A 306 1.71 -14.76 17.50
N PHE A 307 1.59 -13.44 17.36
CA PHE A 307 2.41 -12.67 16.44
C PHE A 307 3.81 -12.33 16.97
N ASP A 308 3.97 -12.10 18.28
CA ASP A 308 5.22 -11.72 18.95
C ASP A 308 5.69 -12.85 19.89
N HIS A 309 5.57 -14.10 19.43
CA HIS A 309 5.79 -15.27 20.27
C HIS A 309 7.28 -15.38 20.68
N SER A 310 7.56 -15.37 21.99
CA SER A 310 8.94 -15.31 22.54
C SER A 310 9.96 -16.35 22.02
N LYS A 311 9.51 -17.46 21.43
CA LYS A 311 10.37 -18.52 20.87
C LYS A 311 10.25 -18.70 19.35
N ALA A 312 9.25 -18.09 18.74
CA ALA A 312 8.90 -18.28 17.34
C ALA A 312 8.26 -16.99 16.79
N ASP A 313 8.97 -15.88 17.02
CA ASP A 313 8.52 -14.53 16.73
C ASP A 313 8.35 -14.35 15.22
N ALA A 314 7.17 -13.92 14.79
CA ALA A 314 6.88 -13.62 13.39
C ALA A 314 7.25 -12.18 13.11
N LYS A 315 7.95 -11.95 12.00
CA LYS A 315 8.38 -10.61 11.62
C LYS A 315 7.34 -9.98 10.72
N PHE A 316 7.10 -8.69 10.92
CA PHE A 316 6.47 -7.89 9.89
C PHE A 316 7.35 -7.91 8.65
N ILE A 317 6.76 -8.20 7.51
CA ILE A 317 7.44 -8.23 6.22
C ILE A 317 6.78 -7.28 5.23
N TRP A 318 7.61 -6.72 4.35
CA TRP A 318 7.18 -5.93 3.19
C TRP A 318 8.24 -6.00 2.07
N SER A 319 8.07 -5.20 1.02
CA SER A 319 9.15 -4.86 0.09
C SER A 319 10.22 -3.99 0.78
N THR A 320 11.14 -3.40 0.02
CA THR A 320 12.25 -2.57 0.56
C THR A 320 11.81 -1.25 1.20
N ASN A 321 10.56 -0.82 1.01
CA ASN A 321 10.04 0.42 1.59
C ASN A 321 8.61 0.26 2.09
N VAL A 322 8.45 0.11 3.40
CA VAL A 322 7.14 -0.02 4.06
C VAL A 322 6.26 1.22 3.98
N ILE A 323 6.81 2.40 3.68
CA ILE A 323 6.07 3.66 3.68
C ILE A 323 5.55 4.04 2.28
N LEU A 324 6.31 3.69 1.22
CA LEU A 324 5.99 4.18 -0.11
C LEU A 324 5.50 3.09 -1.06
N ASP A 325 5.73 1.81 -0.75
CA ASP A 325 5.29 0.71 -1.60
C ASP A 325 3.89 0.28 -1.18
N ASN A 326 2.88 0.68 -1.96
CA ASN A 326 1.47 0.54 -1.58
C ASN A 326 0.81 -0.74 -2.13
N GLU A 327 1.38 -1.39 -3.14
CA GLU A 327 0.97 -2.73 -3.59
C GLU A 327 2.21 -3.63 -3.57
N VAL A 328 2.18 -4.71 -2.78
CA VAL A 328 3.28 -5.67 -2.67
C VAL A 328 2.75 -7.08 -2.83
N LEU A 329 3.43 -7.90 -3.62
CA LEU A 329 3.17 -9.33 -3.69
C LEU A 329 4.25 -10.08 -2.92
N VAL A 330 3.86 -11.00 -2.05
CA VAL A 330 4.77 -11.86 -1.29
C VAL A 330 4.54 -13.33 -1.55
N ARG A 331 5.60 -14.14 -1.49
CA ARG A 331 5.54 -15.59 -1.75
C ARG A 331 6.47 -16.37 -0.83
N TYR A 332 6.06 -17.57 -0.44
CA TYR A 332 6.86 -18.53 0.29
C TYR A 332 6.46 -19.96 -0.05
N THR A 333 7.42 -20.86 -0.21
CA THR A 333 7.16 -22.28 -0.45
C THR A 333 7.45 -23.10 0.79
N VAL A 334 6.42 -23.77 1.29
CA VAL A 334 6.50 -24.71 2.40
C VAL A 334 6.87 -26.08 1.84
N ASN A 335 7.94 -26.68 2.37
CA ASN A 335 8.48 -27.94 1.89
C ASN A 335 7.98 -29.15 2.68
#